data_AF-A0A176YPT2-F1
#
_entry.id   AF-A0A176YPT2-F1
#
_cell.length_a   1.000
_cell.length_b   1.000
_cell.length_c   1.000
_cell.angle_alpha   90.00
_cell.angle_beta   90.00
_cell.angle_gamma   90.00
#
_symmetry.space_group_name_H-M   'P 1'
#
loop_
_entity.id
_entity.type
_entity.pdbx_description
1 polymer ?
#
loop_
_entity_poly.entity_id
_entity_poly.type
_entity_poly.pdbx_seq_one_letter_code
_entity_poly.pdbx_strand_id
1 'polypeptide(L)'
;MSKIMAGIARGVSFAMWVPDFLCALVARSLVEKGVVYGYSHHEPGGSILQLIEEEIVDDDCLVWQTGEELKSLVDGGRDLILTS
;
A
#
# COMPACT_ATOMS: atom_id res chain seq x y z
N MET A 1 -11.56 10.11 -5.52
CA MET A 1 -10.99 10.67 -4.28
C MET A 1 -9.83 9.83 -3.73
N SER A 2 -10.02 8.50 -3.58
CA SER A 2 -9.01 7.55 -3.08
C SER A 2 -7.66 7.56 -3.84
N LYS A 3 -7.67 7.62 -5.18
CA LYS A 3 -6.44 7.65 -5.99
C LYS A 3 -5.56 8.90 -5.75
N ILE A 4 -6.17 10.08 -5.59
CA ILE A 4 -5.45 11.34 -5.33
C ILE A 4 -4.79 11.29 -3.95
N MET A 5 -5.55 10.87 -2.93
CA MET A 5 -5.04 10.72 -1.57
C MET A 5 -3.92 9.67 -1.49
N ALA A 6 -4.06 8.56 -2.21
CA ALA A 6 -3.00 7.57 -2.32
C ALA A 6 -1.73 8.15 -2.98
N GLY A 7 -1.88 9.01 -4.00
CA GLY A 7 -0.76 9.74 -4.61
C GLY A 7 -0.05 10.67 -3.63
N ILE A 8 -0.80 11.47 -2.87
CA ILE A 8 -0.25 12.37 -1.84
C ILE A 8 0.47 11.57 -0.76
N ALA A 9 -0.16 10.52 -0.21
CA ALA A 9 0.43 9.68 0.81
C ALA A 9 1.77 9.09 0.35
N ARG A 10 1.85 8.58 -0.89
CA ARG A 10 3.10 8.07 -1.48
C ARG A 10 4.18 9.14 -1.58
N GLY A 11 3.83 10.32 -2.09
CA GLY A 11 4.77 11.44 -2.22
C GLY A 11 5.35 11.88 -0.87
N VAL A 12 4.50 11.98 0.15
CA VAL A 12 4.92 12.34 1.52
C VAL A 12 5.80 11.24 2.11
N SER A 13 5.38 9.98 2.06
CA SER A 13 6.17 8.86 2.60
C SER A 13 7.55 8.78 1.95
N PHE A 14 7.63 8.91 0.63
CA PHE A 14 8.91 8.87 -0.08
C PHE A 14 9.81 10.06 0.28
N ALA A 15 9.27 11.28 0.28
CA ALA A 15 10.06 12.50 0.54
C ALA A 15 10.55 12.61 1.99
N MET A 16 9.75 12.12 2.95
CA MET A 16 10.03 12.31 4.38
C MET A 16 10.77 11.14 4.99
N TRP A 17 10.45 9.90 4.57
CA TRP A 17 10.90 8.69 5.27
C TRP A 17 11.83 7.82 4.43
N VAL A 18 11.83 7.96 3.10
CA VAL A 18 12.64 7.15 2.16
C VAL A 18 12.60 5.66 2.53
N PRO A 19 11.41 5.05 2.62
CA PRO A 19 11.29 3.71 3.15
C PRO A 19 11.82 2.67 2.16
N ASP A 20 12.45 1.60 2.66
CA ASP A 20 12.76 0.41 1.87
C ASP A 20 11.50 -0.37 1.51
N PHE A 21 10.45 -0.32 2.36
CA PHE A 21 9.16 -0.95 2.15
C PHE A 21 8.02 -0.15 2.80
N LEU A 22 6.85 -0.17 2.17
CA LEU A 22 5.58 0.31 2.74
C LEU A 22 4.61 -0.87 2.83
N CYS A 23 4.00 -1.09 4.00
CA CYS A 23 3.03 -2.16 4.21
C CYS A 23 1.78 -1.68 4.94
N ALA A 24 0.69 -2.44 4.81
CA ALA A 24 -0.55 -2.24 5.54
C ALA A 24 -1.31 -3.57 5.68
N LEU A 25 -2.13 -3.67 6.73
CA LEU A 25 -3.14 -4.71 6.85
C LEU A 25 -4.47 -4.16 6.33
N VAL A 26 -5.12 -4.91 5.44
CA VAL A 26 -6.39 -4.52 4.82
C VAL A 26 -7.33 -5.71 4.78
N ALA A 27 -8.64 -5.48 4.91
CA ALA A 27 -9.62 -6.54 4.75
C ALA A 27 -9.50 -7.18 3.35
N ARG A 28 -9.48 -8.51 3.27
CA ARG A 28 -9.35 -9.25 2.01
C ARG A 28 -10.38 -8.83 0.96
N SER A 29 -11.61 -8.56 1.40
CA SER A 29 -12.70 -8.10 0.52
C SER A 29 -12.37 -6.79 -0.22
N LEU A 30 -11.50 -5.93 0.31
CA LEU A 30 -11.06 -4.69 -0.36
C LEU A 30 -10.00 -4.97 -1.43
N VAL A 31 -9.14 -5.95 -1.21
CA VAL A 31 -8.15 -6.42 -2.19
C VAL A 31 -8.88 -7.05 -3.38
N GLU A 32 -9.83 -7.94 -3.12
CA GLU A 32 -10.63 -8.62 -4.17
C GLU A 32 -11.46 -7.64 -5.01
N LYS A 33 -11.93 -6.54 -4.40
CA LYS A 33 -12.65 -5.47 -5.11
C LYS A 33 -11.74 -4.52 -5.89
N GLY A 34 -10.41 -4.67 -5.81
CA GLY A 34 -9.44 -3.81 -6.49
C GLY A 34 -9.47 -2.35 -6.02
N VAL A 35 -9.91 -2.09 -4.78
CA VAL A 35 -10.00 -0.73 -4.22
C VAL A 35 -8.77 -0.34 -3.39
N VAL A 36 -7.87 -1.29 -3.15
CA VAL A 36 -6.56 -1.04 -2.53
C VAL A 36 -5.60 -0.60 -3.64
N TYR A 37 -5.23 0.69 -3.63
CA TYR A 37 -4.44 1.30 -4.70
C TYR A 37 -2.97 1.47 -4.31
N GLY A 38 -2.08 0.96 -5.16
CA GLY A 38 -0.66 1.29 -5.14
C GLY A 38 0.25 0.26 -4.49
N TYR A 39 -0.30 -0.83 -3.95
CA TYR A 39 0.48 -1.97 -3.48
C TYR A 39 0.57 -3.03 -4.58
N SER A 40 1.79 -3.49 -4.86
CA SER A 40 2.05 -4.51 -5.88
C SER A 40 1.87 -5.93 -5.35
N HIS A 41 2.07 -6.10 -4.04
CA HIS A 41 2.12 -7.40 -3.39
C HIS A 41 1.01 -7.51 -2.35
N HIS A 42 0.41 -8.70 -2.28
CA HIS A 42 -0.64 -9.01 -1.33
C HIS A 42 -0.54 -10.48 -0.88
N GLU A 43 -0.60 -10.72 0.42
CA GLU A 43 -0.51 -12.04 1.03
C GLU A 43 -1.65 -12.23 2.04
N PRO A 44 -2.40 -13.35 1.99
CA PRO A 44 -3.51 -13.60 2.91
C PRO A 44 -2.99 -13.89 4.33
N GLY A 45 -3.78 -13.53 5.34
CA GLY A 45 -3.47 -13.80 6.75
C GLY A 45 -2.38 -12.88 7.29
N GLY A 46 -2.45 -11.59 6.98
CA GLY A 46 -1.46 -10.61 7.46
C GLY A 46 -1.44 -10.50 8.98
N SER A 47 -2.60 -10.58 9.62
CA SER A 47 -2.81 -10.60 11.06
C SER A 47 -2.20 -11.83 11.73
N ILE A 48 -2.12 -12.97 11.03
CA ILE A 48 -1.48 -14.19 11.55
C ILE A 48 0.00 -13.94 11.88
N LEU A 49 0.64 -12.98 11.22
CA LEU A 49 2.03 -12.59 11.48
C LEU A 49 2.20 -11.69 12.72
N GLN A 50 1.16 -10.97 13.15
CA GLN A 50 1.21 -10.03 14.29
C GLN A 50 0.46 -10.51 15.53
N LEU A 51 -0.54 -11.37 15.38
CA LEU A 51 -1.54 -11.66 16.43
C LEU A 51 -1.48 -13.10 16.94
N ILE A 52 -0.33 -13.78 16.83
CA ILE A 52 -0.14 -15.13 17.38
C ILE A 52 -0.51 -15.18 18.88
N GLU A 53 -0.35 -14.08 19.60
CA GLU A 53 -0.65 -13.98 21.03
C GLU A 53 -2.15 -13.80 21.36
N GLU A 54 -2.99 -13.39 20.40
CA GLU A 54 -4.39 -13.00 20.66
C GLU A 54 -5.44 -13.94 20.02
N GLU A 55 -5.04 -15.01 19.33
CA GLU A 55 -5.96 -15.94 18.63
C GLU A 55 -6.92 -15.22 17.64
N ILE A 56 -6.53 -14.04 17.17
CA ILE A 56 -7.35 -13.24 16.26
C ILE A 56 -7.28 -13.86 14.87
N VAL A 57 -8.39 -14.46 14.45
CA VAL A 57 -8.64 -14.89 13.07
C VAL A 57 -9.33 -13.74 12.34
N ASP A 58 -8.56 -12.83 11.76
CA ASP A 58 -9.10 -11.81 10.85
C ASP A 58 -8.88 -12.23 9.39
N ASP A 59 -9.88 -11.99 8.52
CA ASP A 59 -9.78 -12.23 7.08
C ASP A 59 -9.11 -11.01 6.41
N ASP A 60 -7.88 -10.78 6.83
CA ASP A 60 -7.05 -9.68 6.38
C ASP A 60 -5.95 -10.14 5.42
N CYS A 61 -5.41 -9.16 4.72
CA CYS A 61 -4.37 -9.32 3.74
C CYS A 61 -3.27 -8.32 4.05
N LEU A 62 -2.05 -8.81 4.16
CA LEU A 62 -0.86 -7.97 4.18
C LEU A 62 -0.63 -7.48 2.76
N VAL A 63 -0.70 -6.17 2.55
CA VAL A 63 -0.32 -5.53 1.28
C VAL A 63 0.99 -4.79 1.47
N TRP A 64 1.88 -4.87 0.49
CA TRP A 64 3.18 -4.23 0.55
C TRP A 64 3.74 -3.83 -0.82
N GLN A 65 4.73 -2.93 -0.79
CA GLN A 65 5.51 -2.48 -1.93
C GLN A 65 6.92 -2.09 -1.50
N THR A 66 7.89 -2.20 -2.39
CA THR A 66 9.27 -1.75 -2.14
C THR A 66 9.40 -0.24 -2.28
N GLY A 67 10.49 0.32 -1.76
CA GLY A 67 10.89 1.71 -1.95
C GLY A 67 11.15 2.05 -3.42
N GLU A 68 11.67 1.10 -4.20
CA GLU A 68 11.88 1.26 -5.64
C GLU A 68 10.56 1.31 -6.42
N GLU A 69 9.61 0.45 -6.06
CA GLU A 69 8.25 0.47 -6.62
C GLU A 69 7.53 1.76 -6.24
N LEU A 70 7.67 2.19 -4.98
CA LEU A 70 7.14 3.47 -4.48
C LEU A 70 7.71 4.65 -5.26
N LYS A 71 9.03 4.69 -5.45
CA LYS A 71 9.72 5.71 -6.23
C LYS A 71 9.20 5.76 -7.66
N SER A 72 9.06 4.59 -8.30
CA SER A 72 8.54 4.48 -9.67
C SER A 72 7.11 5.03 -9.80
N LEU A 73 6.27 4.82 -8.79
CA LEU A 73 4.91 5.37 -8.74
C LEU A 73 4.88 6.88 -8.50
N VAL A 74 5.80 7.42 -7.70
CA VAL A 74 5.93 8.86 -7.46
C VAL A 74 6.45 9.56 -8.72
N ASP A 75 7.46 8.99 -9.37
CA ASP A 75 8.04 9.54 -10.59
C ASP A 75 7.08 9.42 -11.78
N GLY A 76 6.43 8.27 -11.98
CA GLY A 76 5.41 8.10 -13.01
C GLY A 76 4.14 8.92 -12.77
N GLY A 77 3.85 9.28 -11.51
CA GLY A 77 2.75 10.19 -11.17
C GLY A 77 3.02 11.65 -11.57
N ARG A 78 4.28 12.06 -11.75
CA ARG A 78 4.63 13.42 -12.17
C ARG A 78 4.25 13.71 -13.62
N ASP A 79 4.27 12.70 -14.49
CA ASP A 79 3.89 12.86 -15.91
C ASP A 79 2.39 13.12 -16.13
N LEU A 80 1.54 12.60 -15.24
CA LEU A 80 0.08 12.85 -15.26
C LEU A 80 -0.31 14.23 -14.73
N ILE A 81 0.54 14.85 -13.89
CA ILE A 81 0.30 16.18 -13.32
C ILE A 81 0.75 17.30 -14.27
N LEU A 82 1.75 17.06 -15.11
CA LEU A 82 2.27 18.04 -16.09
C LEU A 82 1.48 18.07 -17.41
N THR A 83 0.47 17.21 -17.57
CA THR A 83 -0.37 17.12 -18.78
C THR A 83 -1.85 17.41 -18.53
N SER A 84 -2.23 17.83 -17.31
CA SER A 84 -3.59 18.27 -16.97
C SER A 84 -3.72 19.79 -16.90
#